data_AF-A0A940VIT7-F1
#
_entry.id   AF-A0A940VIT7-F1
#
_cell.length_a   1.000
_cell.length_b   1.000
_cell.length_c   1.000
_cell.angle_alpha   90.00
_cell.angle_beta   90.00
_cell.angle_gamma   90.00
#
_symmetry.space_group_name_H-M   'P 1'
#
loop_
_entity.id
_entity.type
_entity.pdbx_description
1 polymer ?
#
loop_
_entity_poly.entity_id
_entity_poly.type
_entity_poly.pdbx_seq_one_letter_code
_entity_poly.pdbx_strand_id
1 'polypeptide(L)' 'MRQETPPSPFDLFAVPFDGTMRIEASAGTGKTHTLADLYLRLVAEGGRSVDQILVVT' A
#
# COMPACT_ATOMS: atom_id res chain seq x y z
N MET A 1 -15.90 -25.35 -3.75
CA MET A 1 -15.88 -24.46 -2.56
C MET A 1 -14.46 -23.94 -2.43
N ARG A 2 -14.18 -22.68 -2.81
CA ARG A 2 -12.86 -22.09 -2.57
C ARG A 2 -12.80 -21.79 -1.08
N GLN A 3 -11.93 -22.47 -0.34
CA GLN A 3 -11.68 -22.11 1.05
C GLN A 3 -10.82 -20.85 1.04
N GLU A 4 -11.38 -19.73 1.50
CA GLU A 4 -10.63 -18.49 1.71
C GLU A 4 -9.82 -18.64 2.99
N THR A 5 -8.50 -18.70 2.86
CA THR A 5 -7.57 -18.54 3.98
C THR A 5 -7.86 -17.19 4.65
N PRO A 6 -7.97 -17.12 5.99
CA PRO A 6 -8.20 -15.85 6.67
C PRO A 6 -7.10 -14.85 6.27
N PRO A 7 -7.45 -13.59 5.95
CA PRO A 7 -6.48 -12.61 5.48
C PRO A 7 -5.42 -12.39 6.56
N SER A 8 -4.15 -12.54 6.19
CA SER A 8 -3.05 -12.10 7.04
C SER A 8 -3.14 -10.58 7.24
N PRO A 9 -2.68 -10.05 8.38
CA PRO A 9 -2.55 -8.61 8.56
C PRO A 9 -1.81 -7.97 7.38
N PHE A 10 -2.24 -6.76 6.99
CA PHE A 10 -1.54 -6.00 5.95
C PHE A 10 -0.10 -5.72 6.42
N ASP A 11 0.87 -6.21 5.64
CA ASP A 11 2.29 -5.92 5.84
C ASP A 11 2.73 -4.90 4.81
N LEU A 12 3.02 -3.69 5.28
CA LEU A 12 3.48 -2.58 4.46
C LEU A 12 4.75 -2.93 3.69
N PHE A 13 5.69 -3.69 4.28
CA PHE A 13 7.00 -3.97 3.68
C PHE A 13 6.95 -5.10 2.64
N ALA A 14 5.93 -5.94 2.71
CA ALA A 14 5.64 -6.96 1.70
C ALA A 14 5.05 -6.37 0.40
N VAL A 15 4.69 -5.08 0.39
CA VAL A 15 4.17 -4.41 -0.81
C VAL A 15 5.30 -4.21 -1.84
N PRO A 16 5.16 -4.76 -3.07
CA PRO A 16 6.13 -4.57 -4.13
C PRO A 16 6.06 -3.13 -4.68
N PHE A 17 7.18 -2.62 -5.19
CA PHE A 17 7.24 -1.29 -5.79
C PHE A 17 6.64 -1.21 -7.21
N ASP A 18 6.46 -2.36 -7.85
CA ASP A 18 5.94 -2.46 -9.20
C ASP A 18 4.72 -3.40 -9.26
N GLY A 19 3.89 -3.20 -10.27
CA GLY A 19 2.65 -3.95 -10.47
C GLY A 19 1.44 -3.28 -9.84
N THR A 20 0.39 -4.06 -9.59
CA THR A 20 -0.87 -3.56 -9.05
C THR A 20 -1.24 -4.35 -7.81
N MET A 21 -1.48 -3.63 -6.71
CA MET A 21 -1.93 -4.21 -5.45
C MET A 21 -3.25 -3.58 -5.03
N ARG A 22 -4.15 -4.38 -4.47
CA ARG A 22 -5.40 -3.92 -3.89
C ARG A 22 -5.31 -4.00 -2.38
N ILE A 23 -5.46 -2.85 -1.72
CA ILE A 23 -5.46 -2.74 -0.26
C ILE A 23 -6.88 -2.37 0.16
N GLU A 24 -7.49 -3.21 0.98
CA GLU A 24 -8.80 -2.94 1.57
C GLU A 24 -8.65 -2.36 2.97
N ALA A 25 -9.44 -1.34 3.27
CA ALA A 25 -9.38 -0.68 4.58
C ALA A 25 -10.73 -0.05 4.94
N SER A 26 -11.26 -0.40 6.10
CA SER A 26 -12.55 0.08 6.61
C SER A 26 -12.40 1.43 7.33
N ALA A 27 -13.52 2.02 7.77
CA ALA A 27 -13.48 3.29 8.50
C ALA A 27 -12.61 3.17 9.77
N GLY A 28 -11.74 4.15 10.00
CA GLY A 28 -10.87 4.18 11.18
C GLY A 28 -9.62 3.30 11.13
N THR A 29 -9.34 2.56 10.04
CA THR A 29 -8.17 1.66 9.95
C THR A 29 -6.91 2.30 9.35
N GLY A 30 -6.77 3.63 9.43
CA GLY A 30 -5.53 4.30 9.04
C GLY A 30 -5.25 4.42 7.53
N LYS A 31 -6.25 4.33 6.65
CA LYS A 31 -6.10 4.48 5.18
C LYS A 31 -5.12 5.56 4.73
N THR A 32 -5.28 6.77 5.26
CA THR A 32 -4.44 7.92 4.92
C THR A 32 -3.00 7.72 5.39
N HIS A 33 -2.81 7.11 6.56
CA HIS A 33 -1.49 6.76 7.08
C HIS A 33 -0.83 5.70 6.19
N THR A 34 -1.57 4.66 5.81
CA THR A 34 -1.07 3.63 4.89
C THR A 34 -0.65 4.22 3.54
N LEU A 35 -1.44 5.15 2.97
CA LEU A 35 -1.06 5.84 1.73
C LEU A 35 0.20 6.70 1.91
N ALA A 36 0.33 7.41 3.03
CA ALA A 36 1.52 8.22 3.33
C ALA A 36 2.78 7.35 3.47
N ASP A 37 2.67 6.20 4.15
CA ASP A 37 3.77 5.26 4.32
C ASP A 37 4.18 4.64 2.98
N LEU A 38 3.22 4.23 2.15
CA LEU A 38 3.49 3.71 0.80
C LEU A 38 4.19 4.75 -0.07
N TYR A 39 3.73 6.00 -0.02
CA TYR A 39 4.37 7.11 -0.71
C TYR A 39 5.81 7.29 -0.24
N LEU A 40 6.04 7.30 1.09
CA LEU A 40 7.38 7.40 1.66
C LEU A 40 8.28 6.27 1.20
N ARG A 41 7.81 5.02 1.18
CA ARG A 41 8.57 3.87 0.71
C ARG A 41 8.95 4.00 -0.77
N LEU A 42 8.04 4.45 -1.62
CA LEU A 42 8.34 4.67 -3.05
C LEU A 42 9.44 5.71 -3.26
N VAL A 43 9.46 6.77 -2.44
CA VAL A 43 10.50 7.81 -2.49
C VAL A 43 11.82 7.33 -1.88
N ALA A 44 11.79 6.75 -0.68
CA ALA A 44 12.97 6.44 0.12
C ALA A 44 13.65 5.12 -0.29
N GLU A 45 12.85 4.10 -0.66
CA GLU A 45 13.33 2.77 -1.01
C GLU A 45 13.18 2.49 -2.52
N GLY A 46 12.08 2.93 -3.13
CA GLY A 46 11.73 2.67 -4.53
C GLY A 46 12.45 3.56 -5.55
N GLY A 47 13.21 4.57 -5.10
CA GLY A 47 13.97 5.49 -5.97
C GLY A 47 13.11 6.35 -6.90
N ARG A 48 11.80 6.47 -6.64
CA ARG A 48 10.89 7.33 -7.39
C ARG A 48 11.04 8.77 -6.91
N SER A 49 11.15 9.72 -7.84
CA SER A 49 11.04 11.12 -7.47
C SER A 49 9.57 11.49 -7.21
N VAL A 50 9.35 12.55 -6.43
CA VAL A 50 8.02 13.00 -6.01
C VAL A 50 7.08 13.25 -7.20
N ASP A 51 7.59 13.83 -8.29
CA ASP A 51 6.85 14.11 -9.52
C ASP A 51 6.43 12.85 -10.30
N GLN A 52 6.99 11.69 -9.97
CA GLN A 52 6.65 10.40 -10.59
C GLN A 52 5.51 9.68 -9.86
N ILE A 53 5.04 10.19 -8.72
CA ILE A 53 4.05 9.53 -7.87
C ILE A 53 2.74 10.32 -7.86
N LEU A 54 1.69 9.75 -8.45
CA LEU A 54 0.35 10.31 -8.39
C LEU A 54 -0.43 9.70 -7.22
N VAL A 55 -0.89 10.54 -6.29
CA VAL A 55 -1.82 10.16 -5.22
C VAL A 55 -3.15 10.89 -5.46
N VAL A 56 -4.24 10.14 -5.40
CA VAL A 56 -5.62 10.66 -5.50
C VAL A 56 -6.38 10.17 -4.27
N THR A 57 -7.12 11.06 -3.62
CA THR A 57 -7.84 10.82 -2.36
C THR A 57 -9.32 11.12 -2.48
#